data_AF-A0A447CTA5-F1
#
_entry.id   AF-A0A447CTA5-F1
#
_cell.length_a   1.000
_cell.length_b   1.000
_cell.length_c   1.000
_cell.angle_alpha   90.00
_cell.angle_beta   90.00
_cell.angle_gamma   90.00
#
_symmetry.space_group_name_H-M   'P 1'
#
loop_
_entity.id
_entity.type
_entity.pdbx_description
1 polymer ?
#
loop_
_entity_poly.entity_id
_entity_poly.type
_entity_poly.pdbx_seq_one_letter_code
_entity_poly.pdbx_strand_id
1 'polypeptide(L)'
;MTAAERVLKQSDPADFEFRHTMNGFVGLRRYVIYVVLASSQGREKWEFAVEAEASGALRASISVSEAGTSYGGSSATPYEGQMASVPLYRLFWARVEYVLARRADWVTCDEAAREAEATNTNVAVALGGLCGPTSDGRLAPPPPRLDPLPPSAAPSAVHRRRPGA
;
A
#
# COMPACT_ATOMS: atom_id res chain seq x y z
N MET A 1 4.62 -8.36 6.04
CA MET A 1 3.48 -7.53 6.49
C MET A 1 3.96 -6.19 7.07
N THR A 2 4.87 -6.17 8.06
CA THR A 2 5.38 -4.93 8.69
C THR A 2 5.83 -3.83 7.71
N ALA A 3 6.51 -4.21 6.61
CA ALA A 3 6.94 -3.23 5.61
C ALA A 3 5.76 -2.50 4.95
N ALA A 4 4.71 -3.22 4.57
CA ALA A 4 3.49 -2.65 3.99
C ALA A 4 2.78 -1.71 4.97
N GLU A 5 2.66 -2.11 6.25
CA GLU A 5 2.09 -1.23 7.28
C GLU A 5 2.90 0.05 7.47
N ARG A 6 4.25 -0.04 7.44
CA ARG A 6 5.11 1.15 7.55
C ARG A 6 4.90 2.12 6.39
N VAL A 7 4.68 1.61 5.17
CA VAL A 7 4.38 2.46 4.01
C VAL A 7 3.04 3.17 4.20
N LEU A 8 1.99 2.46 4.59
CA LEU A 8 0.67 3.05 4.81
C LEU A 8 0.67 4.04 5.98
N LYS A 9 1.27 3.69 7.12
CA LYS A 9 1.43 4.62 8.25
C LYS A 9 2.26 5.84 7.91
N GLN A 10 3.27 5.71 7.05
CA GLN A 10 4.04 6.88 6.60
C GLN A 10 3.19 7.81 5.74
N SER A 11 2.29 7.28 4.92
CA SER A 11 1.42 8.11 4.09
C SER A 11 0.38 8.90 4.86
N ASP A 12 -0.03 8.42 6.04
CA ASP A 12 -0.99 9.12 6.90
C ASP A 12 -0.97 8.54 8.33
N PRO A 13 -0.07 9.01 9.21
CA PRO A 13 0.13 8.37 10.51
C PRO A 13 -1.05 8.52 11.46
N ALA A 14 -1.89 9.55 11.26
CA ALA A 14 -3.01 9.85 12.14
C ALA A 14 -4.29 9.10 11.76
N ASP A 15 -4.53 8.87 10.46
CA ASP A 15 -5.84 8.40 9.99
C ASP A 15 -5.89 6.91 9.60
N PHE A 16 -4.77 6.18 9.62
CA PHE A 16 -4.77 4.74 9.36
C PHE A 16 -5.07 3.88 10.61
N GLU A 17 -6.15 3.10 10.53
CA GLU A 17 -6.47 2.00 11.45
C GLU A 17 -6.11 0.65 10.80
N PHE A 18 -5.51 -0.28 11.55
CA PHE A 18 -5.15 -1.62 11.06
C PHE A 18 -5.90 -2.72 11.80
N ARG A 19 -6.41 -3.69 11.04
CA ARG A 19 -6.96 -4.94 11.54
C ARG A 19 -6.20 -6.11 10.94
N HIS A 20 -5.38 -6.76 11.75
CA HIS A 20 -4.60 -7.93 11.32
C HIS A 20 -5.49 -9.15 11.14
N THR A 21 -5.16 -9.94 10.12
CA THR A 21 -5.78 -11.24 9.84
C THR A 21 -4.71 -12.32 9.90
N MET A 22 -5.10 -13.59 9.78
CA MET A 22 -4.15 -14.71 9.80
C MET A 22 -3.09 -14.61 8.69
N ASN A 23 -3.47 -14.06 7.54
CA ASN A 23 -2.65 -14.03 6.33
C ASN A 23 -2.32 -12.61 5.86
N GLY A 24 -2.55 -11.58 6.68
CA GLY A 24 -2.52 -10.21 6.17
C GLY A 24 -3.05 -9.16 7.13
N PHE A 25 -3.53 -8.06 6.57
CA PHE A 25 -4.24 -7.03 7.31
C PHE A 25 -5.22 -6.27 6.42
N VAL A 26 -6.18 -5.61 7.06
CA VAL A 26 -7.03 -4.58 6.47
C VAL A 26 -6.65 -3.24 7.08
N GLY A 27 -6.17 -2.31 6.27
CA GLY A 27 -5.96 -0.90 6.62
C GLY A 27 -7.18 -0.09 6.23
N LEU A 28 -7.66 0.76 7.13
CA LEU A 28 -8.73 1.72 6.87
C LEU A 28 -8.18 3.12 7.09
N ARG A 29 -8.32 3.98 6.09
CA ARG A 29 -7.97 5.40 6.19
C ARG A 29 -9.20 6.24 5.93
N ARG A 30 -9.52 7.18 6.82
CA ARG A 30 -10.61 8.13 6.62
C ARG A 30 -10.04 9.45 6.14
N TYR A 31 -10.82 10.18 5.34
CA TYR A 31 -10.43 11.51 4.93
C TYR A 31 -11.65 12.40 4.71
N VAL A 32 -11.42 13.71 4.77
CA VAL A 32 -12.40 14.72 4.41
C VAL A 32 -11.73 15.78 3.54
N ILE A 33 -12.37 16.13 2.43
CA ILE A 33 -11.96 17.21 1.53
C ILE A 33 -13.00 18.31 1.63
N TYR A 34 -12.56 19.53 1.89
CA TYR A 34 -13.39 20.73 1.87
C TYR A 34 -12.95 21.64 0.74
N VAL A 35 -13.87 21.94 -0.17
CA VAL A 35 -13.76 22.97 -1.20
C VAL A 35 -14.91 23.95 -0.96
N VAL A 36 -14.70 25.24 -1.22
CA VAL A 36 -15.62 26.34 -0.83
C VAL A 36 -17.10 26.10 -1.16
N LEU A 37 -17.41 25.30 -2.19
CA LEU A 37 -18.78 24.98 -2.63
C LEU A 37 -19.15 23.49 -2.55
N ALA A 38 -18.23 22.63 -2.15
CA ALA A 38 -18.41 21.18 -2.13
C ALA A 38 -17.52 20.52 -1.07
N SER A 39 -18.04 19.52 -0.38
CA SER A 39 -17.21 18.67 0.49
C SER A 39 -17.36 17.22 0.09
N SER A 40 -16.34 16.42 0.37
CA SER A 40 -16.44 14.97 0.24
C SER A 40 -15.80 14.34 1.45
N GLN A 41 -16.47 13.35 2.02
CA GLN A 41 -15.89 12.50 3.06
C GLN A 41 -15.84 11.07 2.53
N GLY A 42 -14.76 10.38 2.84
CA GLY A 42 -14.54 9.04 2.32
C GLY A 42 -13.71 8.19 3.26
N ARG A 43 -13.64 6.91 2.91
CA ARG A 43 -12.71 5.96 3.49
C ARG A 43 -12.07 5.13 2.38
N GLU A 44 -10.78 4.92 2.50
CA GLU A 44 -10.02 3.95 1.72
C GLU A 44 -9.84 2.69 2.55
N LYS A 45 -10.07 1.54 1.92
CA LYS A 45 -9.82 0.21 2.46
C LYS A 45 -8.68 -0.42 1.67
N TRP A 46 -7.61 -0.75 2.38
CA TRP A 46 -6.39 -1.39 1.89
C TRP A 46 -6.35 -2.83 2.41
N GLU A 47 -6.46 -3.81 1.53
CA GLU A 47 -6.45 -5.23 1.89
C GLU A 47 -5.13 -5.84 1.44
N PHE A 48 -4.25 -6.11 2.40
CA PHE A 48 -2.97 -6.78 2.16
C PHE A 48 -3.10 -8.25 2.54
N ALA A 49 -2.71 -9.14 1.65
CA ALA A 49 -2.73 -10.58 1.88
C ALA A 49 -1.39 -11.22 1.47
N VAL A 50 -1.06 -12.31 2.13
CA VAL A 50 0.10 -13.17 1.85
C VAL A 50 -0.40 -14.59 1.75
N GLU A 51 -0.09 -15.24 0.64
CA GLU A 51 -0.46 -16.63 0.36
C GLU A 51 0.80 -17.45 0.12
N ALA A 52 0.81 -18.68 0.62
CA ALA A 52 1.87 -19.63 0.30
C ALA A 52 1.61 -20.21 -1.09
N GLU A 53 2.62 -20.17 -1.96
CA GLU A 53 2.60 -20.85 -3.24
C GLU A 53 3.06 -22.30 -3.09
N ALA A 54 2.67 -23.16 -4.04
CA ALA A 54 3.10 -24.56 -4.08
C ALA A 54 4.63 -24.73 -4.15
N SER A 55 5.34 -23.70 -4.61
CA SER A 55 6.81 -23.63 -4.67
C SER A 55 7.47 -23.41 -3.30
N GLY A 56 6.69 -23.11 -2.26
CA GLY A 56 7.18 -22.62 -0.97
C GLY A 56 7.51 -21.13 -0.95
N ALA A 57 7.32 -20.42 -2.07
CA ALA A 57 7.39 -18.96 -2.10
C ALA A 57 6.15 -18.34 -1.42
N LEU A 58 6.28 -17.11 -0.93
CA LEU A 58 5.15 -16.32 -0.46
C LEU A 58 4.77 -15.31 -1.53
N ARG A 59 3.49 -15.29 -1.90
CA ARG A 59 2.90 -14.27 -2.76
C ARG A 59 2.22 -13.23 -1.91
N ALA A 60 2.64 -11.98 -2.03
CA ALA A 60 1.95 -10.86 -1.40
C ALA A 60 1.07 -10.14 -2.43
N SER A 61 -0.12 -9.71 -2.01
CA SER A 61 -1.06 -8.94 -2.82
C SER A 61 -1.60 -7.76 -2.02
N ILE A 62 -2.02 -6.72 -2.74
CA ILE A 62 -2.71 -5.55 -2.18
C ILE A 62 -3.92 -5.23 -3.07
N SER A 63 -5.04 -4.94 -2.44
CA SER A 63 -6.27 -4.43 -3.06
C SER A 63 -6.65 -3.12 -2.38
N VAL A 64 -7.13 -2.15 -3.15
CA VAL A 64 -7.57 -0.86 -2.62
C VAL A 64 -8.96 -0.53 -3.15
N SER A 65 -9.85 -0.17 -2.23
CA SER A 65 -11.21 0.26 -2.55
C SER A 65 -11.58 1.50 -1.75
N GLU A 66 -12.51 2.28 -2.26
CA GLU A 66 -12.95 3.54 -1.68
C GLU A 66 -14.47 3.56 -1.55
N ALA A 67 -14.95 4.19 -0.49
CA ALA A 67 -16.37 4.47 -0.30
C ALA A 67 -16.55 5.82 0.38
N GLY A 68 -17.56 6.59 0.00
CA GLY A 68 -17.78 7.89 0.59
C GLY A 68 -19.07 8.57 0.15
N THR A 69 -19.19 9.84 0.53
CA THR A 69 -20.29 10.72 0.14
C THR A 69 -19.73 12.05 -0.31
N SER A 70 -20.16 12.50 -1.48
CA SER A 70 -19.90 13.85 -2.00
C SER A 70 -21.11 14.74 -1.73
N TYR A 71 -20.86 15.96 -1.26
CA TYR A 71 -21.85 16.98 -0.93
C TYR A 71 -21.64 18.20 -1.83
N GLY A 72 -22.73 18.73 -2.38
CA GLY A 72 -22.72 19.94 -3.19
C GLY A 72 -24.07 20.64 -3.13
N GLY A 73 -24.08 21.91 -2.71
CA GLY A 73 -25.32 22.63 -2.42
C GLY A 73 -26.18 21.88 -1.40
N SER A 74 -27.42 21.54 -1.77
CA SER A 74 -28.35 20.76 -0.94
C SER A 74 -28.37 19.25 -1.27
N SER A 75 -27.42 18.76 -2.07
CA SER A 75 -27.38 17.37 -2.54
C SER A 75 -26.25 16.58 -1.87
N ALA A 76 -26.52 15.30 -1.63
CA ALA A 76 -25.54 14.32 -1.16
C ALA A 76 -25.59 13.08 -2.06
N THR A 77 -24.44 12.63 -2.55
CA THR A 77 -24.33 11.49 -3.47
C THR A 77 -23.32 10.48 -2.92
N PRO A 78 -23.75 9.28 -2.50
CA PRO A 78 -22.84 8.23 -2.08
C PRO A 78 -22.12 7.62 -3.29
N TYR A 79 -20.92 7.10 -3.07
CA TYR A 79 -20.17 6.37 -4.07
C TYR A 79 -19.35 5.25 -3.42
N GLU A 80 -19.10 4.21 -4.20
CA GLU A 80 -18.18 3.13 -3.87
C GLU A 80 -17.43 2.73 -5.14
N GLY A 81 -16.14 2.40 -5.01
CA GLY A 81 -15.31 2.07 -6.17
C GLY A 81 -14.06 1.28 -5.80
N GLN A 82 -13.56 0.51 -6.76
CA GLN A 82 -12.22 -0.08 -6.66
C GLN A 82 -11.19 0.93 -7.15
N MET A 83 -10.14 1.18 -6.37
CA MET A 83 -9.02 2.04 -6.75
C MET A 83 -7.99 1.23 -7.54
N ALA A 84 -8.37 0.76 -8.73
CA ALA A 84 -7.52 -0.02 -9.62
C ALA A 84 -6.50 0.87 -10.36
N SER A 85 -5.63 1.56 -9.62
CA SER A 85 -4.61 2.45 -10.17
C SER A 85 -3.25 1.75 -10.25
N VAL A 86 -2.79 1.46 -11.48
CA VAL A 86 -1.45 0.88 -11.70
C VAL A 86 -0.33 1.76 -11.10
N PRO A 87 -0.33 3.10 -11.26
CA PRO A 87 0.65 3.96 -10.60
C PRO A 87 0.65 3.85 -9.07
N LEU A 88 -0.54 3.76 -8.44
CA LEU A 88 -0.66 3.61 -6.98
C LEU A 88 0.02 2.32 -6.52
N TYR A 89 -0.27 1.20 -7.19
CA TYR A 89 0.29 -0.09 -6.85
C TYR A 89 1.81 -0.14 -7.05
N ARG A 90 2.32 0.44 -8.14
CA ARG A 90 3.76 0.54 -8.39
C ARG A 90 4.46 1.32 -7.30
N LEU A 91 3.93 2.49 -6.93
CA LEU A 91 4.48 3.31 -5.86
C LEU A 91 4.47 2.57 -4.52
N PHE A 92 3.34 1.94 -4.18
CA PHE A 92 3.22 1.14 -2.96
C PHE A 92 4.32 0.08 -2.87
N TRP A 93 4.46 -0.75 -3.92
CA TRP A 93 5.44 -1.82 -3.91
C TRP A 93 6.89 -1.32 -3.94
N ALA A 94 7.18 -0.25 -4.68
CA ALA A 94 8.50 0.37 -4.67
C ALA A 94 8.91 0.85 -3.26
N ARG A 95 7.96 1.44 -2.52
CA ARG A 95 8.15 1.86 -1.13
C ARG A 95 8.28 0.67 -0.17
N VAL A 96 7.55 -0.41 -0.40
CA VAL A 96 7.71 -1.67 0.35
C VAL A 96 9.11 -2.26 0.14
N GLU A 97 9.62 -2.27 -1.09
CA GLU A 97 10.96 -2.77 -1.40
C GLU A 97 12.06 -1.94 -0.72
N TYR A 98 11.88 -0.61 -0.65
CA TYR A 98 12.77 0.25 0.13
C TYR A 98 12.78 -0.15 1.61
N VAL A 99 11.59 -0.31 2.22
CA VAL A 99 11.48 -0.69 3.63
C VAL A 99 12.08 -2.07 3.88
N LEU A 100 12.02 -2.98 2.91
CA LEU A 100 12.66 -4.30 2.98
C LEU A 100 14.16 -4.28 2.64
N ALA A 101 14.77 -3.10 2.44
CA ALA A 101 16.15 -2.95 2.01
C ALA A 101 16.51 -3.67 0.70
N ARG A 102 15.51 -3.97 -0.15
CA ARG A 102 15.68 -4.53 -1.50
C ARG A 102 15.96 -3.44 -2.53
N ARG A 103 15.63 -2.20 -2.19
CA ARG A 103 15.86 -0.97 -2.96
C ARG A 103 16.59 0.05 -2.09
N ALA A 104 17.49 0.83 -2.69
CA ALA A 104 18.28 1.83 -1.97
C ALA A 104 17.59 3.20 -1.91
N ASP A 105 16.74 3.52 -2.88
CA ASP A 105 16.05 4.80 -3.05
C ASP A 105 14.59 4.72 -2.57
N TRP A 106 14.11 5.80 -1.95
CA TRP A 106 12.70 5.95 -1.61
C TRP A 106 11.99 6.70 -2.74
N VAL A 107 11.09 6.01 -3.46
CA VAL A 107 10.33 6.64 -4.54
C VAL A 107 9.40 7.71 -3.96
N THR A 108 9.70 8.96 -4.31
CA THR A 108 8.96 10.14 -3.85
C THR A 108 7.65 10.29 -4.59
N CYS A 109 6.74 11.09 -4.03
CA CYS A 109 5.49 11.42 -4.70
C CYS A 109 5.70 12.20 -6.00
N ASP A 110 6.74 13.04 -6.07
CA ASP A 110 7.04 13.83 -7.26
C ASP A 110 7.60 12.96 -8.39
N GLU A 111 8.43 11.95 -8.06
CA GLU A 111 8.88 10.96 -9.05
C GLU A 111 7.72 10.13 -9.60
N ALA A 112 6.85 9.63 -8.72
CA ALA A 112 5.68 8.87 -9.15
C ALA A 112 4.68 9.73 -9.94
N ALA A 113 4.53 11.01 -9.59
CA ALA A 113 3.70 11.96 -10.32
C ALA A 113 4.21 12.15 -11.75
N ARG A 114 5.53 12.35 -11.92
CA ARG A 114 6.16 12.47 -13.24
C ARG A 114 5.96 11.22 -14.10
N GLU A 115 6.06 10.02 -13.52
CA GLU A 115 5.79 8.76 -14.24
C GLU A 115 4.33 8.69 -14.71
N ALA A 116 3.37 9.03 -13.84
CA ALA A 116 1.95 9.03 -14.17
C ALA A 116 1.59 10.09 -15.23
N GLU A 117 2.19 11.28 -15.16
CA GLU A 117 2.02 12.35 -16.14
C GLU A 117 2.55 11.95 -17.52
N ALA A 118 3.70 11.25 -17.57
CA ALA A 118 4.26 10.74 -18.82
C ALA A 118 3.31 9.76 -19.54
N THR A 119 2.37 9.14 -18.82
CA THR A 119 1.31 8.29 -19.38
C THR A 119 -0.06 8.98 -19.44
N ASN A 120 -0.11 10.32 -19.42
CA ASN A 120 -1.34 11.13 -19.44
C ASN A 120 -2.36 10.73 -18.36
N THR A 121 -1.89 10.30 -17.20
CA THR A 121 -2.73 9.85 -16.09
C THR A 121 -2.92 10.97 -15.08
N ASN A 122 -4.14 11.18 -14.60
CA ASN A 122 -4.43 12.19 -13.57
C ASN A 122 -3.77 11.80 -12.24
N VAL A 123 -2.73 12.53 -11.83
CA VAL A 123 -1.91 12.25 -10.65
C VAL A 123 -2.73 12.24 -9.35
N ALA A 124 -3.63 13.21 -9.18
CA ALA A 124 -4.40 13.37 -7.95
C ALA A 124 -5.28 12.15 -7.67
N VAL A 125 -5.88 11.59 -8.73
CA VAL A 125 -6.66 10.35 -8.65
C VAL A 125 -5.74 9.14 -8.56
N ALA A 126 -4.71 9.08 -9.41
CA ALA A 126 -3.90 7.88 -9.57
C ALA A 126 -3.00 7.60 -8.36
N LEU A 127 -2.61 8.61 -7.58
CA LEU A 127 -1.76 8.44 -6.40
C LEU A 127 -2.46 8.83 -5.09
N GLY A 128 -3.79 9.03 -5.12
CA GLY A 128 -4.58 9.63 -4.04
C GLY A 128 -4.27 9.10 -2.65
N GLY A 129 -4.31 7.78 -2.48
CA GLY A 129 -4.14 7.15 -1.17
C GLY A 129 -2.73 7.15 -0.58
N LEU A 130 -1.70 7.59 -1.32
CA LEU A 130 -0.31 7.69 -0.82
C LEU A 130 0.33 9.08 -0.99
N CYS A 131 -0.17 9.88 -1.92
CA CYS A 131 0.41 11.16 -2.35
C CYS A 131 -0.63 12.23 -2.68
N GLY A 132 -1.91 11.90 -2.50
CA GLY A 132 -3.02 12.81 -2.77
C GLY A 132 -3.12 13.94 -1.75
N PRO A 133 -4.02 14.90 -1.99
CA PRO A 133 -4.20 16.07 -1.13
C PRO A 133 -4.69 15.73 0.28
N THR A 134 -5.20 14.52 0.48
CA THR A 134 -5.66 14.05 1.79
C THR A 134 -4.57 13.31 2.56
N SER A 135 -3.42 13.00 1.95
CA SER A 135 -2.36 12.16 2.51
C SER A 135 -1.09 12.98 2.79
N ASP A 136 -0.45 12.68 3.92
CA ASP A 136 0.83 13.25 4.31
C ASP A 136 2.03 12.69 3.54
N GLY A 137 1.84 11.64 2.74
CA GLY A 137 2.95 10.85 2.16
C GLY A 137 3.86 11.61 1.20
N ARG A 138 3.46 12.80 0.73
CA ARG A 138 4.32 13.72 -0.04
C ARG A 138 5.33 14.46 0.84
N LEU A 139 4.93 14.81 2.06
CA LEU A 139 5.73 15.62 2.99
C LEU A 139 6.40 14.78 4.08
N ALA A 140 5.87 13.59 4.36
CA ALA A 140 6.42 12.70 5.37
C ALA A 140 7.77 12.11 4.92
N PRO A 141 8.78 12.07 5.81
CA PRO A 141 10.08 11.51 5.48
C PRO A 141 9.98 9.99 5.21
N PRO A 142 10.95 9.40 4.50
CA PRO A 142 11.02 7.95 4.32
C PRO A 142 11.08 7.23 5.68
N PRO A 143 10.32 6.14 5.88
CA PRO A 143 10.35 5.40 7.13
C PRO A 143 11.68 4.63 7.26
N PRO A 144 12.09 4.23 8.47
CA PRO A 144 13.26 3.38 8.65
C PRO A 144 13.11 2.05 7.91
N ARG A 145 14.21 1.58 7.31
CA ARG A 145 14.26 0.24 6.73
C ARG A 145 14.19 -0.82 7.82
N LEU A 146 13.74 -2.00 7.44
CA LEU A 146 13.86 -3.21 8.24
C LEU A 146 15.24 -3.79 7.99
N ASP A 147 15.80 -4.40 9.03
CA ASP A 147 17.00 -5.19 8.86
C ASP A 147 16.74 -6.30 7.84
N PRO A 148 17.72 -6.61 6.98
CA PRO A 148 17.61 -7.76 6.11
C PRO A 148 17.26 -8.99 6.93
N LEU A 149 16.21 -9.72 6.50
CA LEU A 149 15.92 -11.00 7.12
C LEU A 149 17.15 -11.89 6.97
N PRO A 150 17.58 -12.60 8.04
CA PRO A 150 18.64 -13.57 7.90
C PRO A 150 18.25 -14.56 6.78
N PRO A 151 19.21 -15.00 5.95
CA PRO A 151 18.91 -15.97 4.91
C PRO A 151 18.20 -17.17 5.54
N SER A 152 17.02 -17.50 5.02
CA SER A 152 16.28 -18.68 5.49
C SER A 152 17.21 -19.87 5.39
N ALA A 153 17.49 -20.51 6.53
CA ALA A 153 18.34 -21.69 6.55
C ALA A 153 17.81 -22.67 5.51
N ALA A 154 18.67 -23.07 4.57
CA ALA A 154 18.29 -24.04 3.55
C ALA A 154 17.73 -25.28 4.24
N PRO A 155 16.67 -25.91 3.72
CA PRO A 155 16.13 -27.13 4.31
C PRO A 155 17.26 -28.15 4.41
N SER A 156 17.61 -28.52 5.66
CA SER A 156 18.64 -29.51 5.95
C SER A 156 18.39 -30.74 5.08
N ALA A 157 19.33 -31.04 4.20
CA ALA A 157 19.25 -32.21 3.34
C ALA A 157 19.04 -33.44 4.21
N VAL A 158 17.82 -33.99 4.18
CA VAL A 158 17.46 -35.22 4.88
C VAL A 158 18.40 -36.29 4.38
N HIS A 159 19.31 -36.71 5.25
CA HIS A 159 20.28 -37.75 5.00
C HIS A 159 19.52 -39.05 4.76
N ARG A 160 19.27 -39.39 3.49
CA ARG A 160 18.70 -40.68 3.11
C ARG A 160 19.70 -41.76 3.50
N ARG A 161 19.51 -42.37 4.68
CA ARG A 161 20.15 -43.63 5.03
C ARG A 161 19.73 -44.66 4.00
N ARG A 162 20.69 -45.09 3.20
CA ARG A 162 20.56 -46.21 2.26
C ARG A 162 20.39 -47.49 3.11
N PRO A 163 19.32 -48.29 2.94
CA PRO A 163 19.25 -49.59 3.57
C PRO A 163 20.33 -50.49 2.93
N GLY A 164 21.16 -51.08 3.78
CA GLY A 164 22.15 -52.09 3.37
C GLY A 164 21.45 -53.34 2.86
N ALA A 165 22.03 -53.91 1.81
CA ALA A 165 21.70 -55.20 1.24
C ALA A 165 22.13 -56.37 2.14
#